data_AF-A0A7V1PCA0-F1
#
_entry.id   AF-A0A7V1PCA0-F1
#
_cell.length_a   1.000
_cell.length_b   1.000
_cell.length_c   1.000
_cell.angle_alpha   90.00
_cell.angle_beta   90.00
_cell.angle_gamma   90.00
#
_symmetry.space_group_name_H-M   'P 1'
#
loop_
_entity.id
_entity.type
_entity.pdbx_description
1 polymer ?
#
loop_
_entity_poly.entity_id
_entity_poly.type
_entity_poly.pdbx_seq_one_letter_code
_entity_poly.pdbx_strand_id
1 'polypeptide(L)'
;MYFLLYLGTSYMAQSAGRVEASLGSSTRGVNFSYVVGLVLLGGAGLATWVGIYPLAVAGFVGLYLLQNLRRPLMVGYLSLVIPHQLMATGLSVEAQLKTGVLALAAPALGYLADRWGVGPALMTLAAVGLALTPWLRAKGER
;
A
#
# COMPACT_ATOMS: atom_id res chain seq x y z
N MET A 1 21.69 -15.70 -0.01
CA MET A 1 20.95 -14.43 -0.21
C MET A 1 19.42 -14.59 -0.22
N TYR A 2 18.83 -15.61 -0.84
CA TYR A 2 17.38 -15.87 -0.78
C TYR A 2 16.84 -16.34 0.59
N PHE A 3 17.73 -16.78 1.48
CA PHE A 3 17.39 -17.30 2.81
C PHE A 3 16.83 -16.22 3.76
N LEU A 4 17.35 -15.00 3.72
CA LEU A 4 16.86 -13.89 4.55
C LEU A 4 15.48 -13.38 4.09
N LEU A 5 15.22 -13.42 2.77
CA LEU A 5 13.89 -13.14 2.22
C LEU A 5 12.88 -14.20 2.69
N TYR A 6 13.23 -15.49 2.64
CA TYR A 6 12.35 -16.57 3.09
C TYR A 6 12.10 -16.61 4.60
N LEU A 7 13.11 -16.27 5.42
CA LEU A 7 12.96 -16.19 6.87
C LEU A 7 12.02 -15.04 7.28
N GLY A 8 12.07 -13.91 6.54
CA GLY A 8 11.14 -12.81 6.69
C GLY A 8 9.70 -13.16 6.30
N THR A 9 9.49 -13.92 5.22
CA THR A 9 8.15 -14.38 4.81
C THR A 9 7.52 -15.33 5.83
N SER A 10 8.30 -16.24 6.42
CA SER A 10 7.79 -17.14 7.48
C SER A 10 7.47 -16.41 8.78
N TYR A 11 8.25 -15.39 9.17
CA TYR A 11 7.97 -14.60 10.38
C TYR A 11 6.75 -13.69 10.20
N MET A 12 6.53 -13.16 8.98
CA MET A 12 5.33 -12.41 8.62
C MET A 12 4.08 -13.28 8.50
N ALA A 13 4.20 -14.51 7.99
CA ALA A 13 3.09 -15.45 7.95
C ALA A 13 2.61 -15.84 9.36
N GLN A 14 3.52 -15.93 10.33
CA GLN A 14 3.21 -16.28 11.73
C GLN A 14 2.68 -15.09 12.57
N SER A 15 2.83 -13.85 12.10
CA SER A 15 2.28 -12.65 12.76
C SER A 15 1.00 -12.13 12.08
N ALA A 16 0.70 -12.55 10.86
CA ALA A 16 -0.53 -12.18 10.15
C ALA A 16 -1.80 -12.47 10.97
N GLY A 17 -1.88 -13.66 11.60
CA GLY A 17 -2.99 -14.01 12.48
C GLY A 17 -3.07 -13.21 13.80
N ARG A 18 -1.97 -12.58 14.25
CA ARG A 18 -1.94 -11.72 15.44
C ARG A 18 -2.20 -10.24 15.12
N VAL A 19 -1.86 -9.80 13.91
CA VAL A 19 -2.19 -8.46 13.41
C VAL A 19 -3.70 -8.36 13.10
N GLU A 20 -4.31 -9.46 12.64
CA GLU A 20 -5.77 -9.56 12.46
C GLU A 20 -6.53 -9.45 13.81
N ALA A 21 -5.98 -10.04 14.88
CA ALA A 21 -6.57 -9.99 16.22
C ALA A 21 -6.36 -8.65 16.96
N SER A 22 -5.28 -7.90 16.70
CA SER A 22 -4.99 -6.65 17.43
C SER A 22 -5.52 -5.37 16.76
N LEU A 23 -5.90 -5.41 15.48
CA LEU A 23 -6.33 -4.21 14.76
C LEU A 23 -7.82 -3.85 14.87
N GLY A 24 -8.63 -4.63 15.60
CA GLY A 24 -9.87 -4.21 16.29
C GLY A 24 -10.96 -3.47 15.49
N SER A 25 -10.80 -3.27 14.19
CA SER A 25 -11.78 -2.78 13.23
C SER A 25 -11.15 -2.89 11.84
N SER A 26 -11.71 -3.76 11.01
CA SER A 26 -11.24 -4.04 9.63
C SER A 26 -10.99 -2.75 8.82
N THR A 27 -11.74 -1.68 9.12
CA THR A 27 -11.66 -0.37 8.47
C THR A 27 -10.48 0.52 8.92
N ARG A 28 -10.12 0.55 10.22
CA ARG A 28 -9.01 1.42 10.69
C ARG A 28 -7.66 0.89 10.27
N GLY A 29 -7.47 -0.44 10.27
CA GLY A 29 -6.24 -1.07 9.81
C GLY A 29 -5.93 -0.75 8.34
N VAL A 30 -6.97 -0.77 7.49
CA VAL A 30 -6.85 -0.40 6.07
C VAL A 30 -6.47 1.07 5.91
N ASN A 31 -7.17 2.00 6.57
CA ASN A 31 -6.87 3.43 6.51
C ASN A 31 -5.47 3.76 7.05
N PHE A 32 -5.06 3.14 8.16
CA PHE A 32 -3.73 3.31 8.74
C PHE A 32 -2.65 2.80 7.78
N SER A 33 -2.83 1.61 7.18
CA SER A 33 -1.90 1.08 6.18
C SER A 33 -1.75 2.02 4.97
N TYR A 34 -2.80 2.78 4.62
CA TYR A 34 -2.76 3.73 3.53
C TYR A 34 -1.92 4.95 3.85
N VAL A 35 -2.11 5.55 5.03
CA VAL A 35 -1.31 6.69 5.46
C VAL A 35 0.15 6.30 5.65
N VAL A 36 0.42 5.18 6.34
CA VAL A 36 1.80 4.70 6.55
C VAL A 36 2.50 4.43 5.22
N GLY A 37 1.82 3.81 4.25
CA GLY A 37 2.39 3.55 2.93
C GLY A 37 2.76 4.82 2.19
N LEU A 38 1.93 5.86 2.27
CA LEU A 38 2.22 7.16 1.64
C LEU A 38 3.36 7.91 2.33
N VAL A 39 3.45 7.85 3.66
CA VAL A 39 4.58 8.43 4.39
C VAL A 39 5.88 7.71 4.03
N LEU A 40 5.88 6.39 3.96
CA LEU A 40 7.05 5.61 3.51
C LEU A 40 7.45 5.94 2.08
N LEU A 41 6.48 6.09 1.17
CA LEU A 41 6.71 6.46 -0.22
C LEU A 41 7.32 7.87 -0.33
N GLY A 42 6.74 8.86 0.36
CA GLY A 42 7.23 10.23 0.37
C GLY A 42 8.62 10.33 1.01
N GLY A 43 8.85 9.61 2.11
CA GLY A 43 10.15 9.51 2.77
C GLY A 43 11.21 8.86 1.90
N ALA A 44 10.87 7.78 1.18
CA ALA A 44 11.78 7.15 0.22
C ALA A 44 12.10 8.08 -0.96
N GLY A 45 11.10 8.82 -1.46
CA GLY A 45 11.28 9.84 -2.50
C GLY A 45 12.22 10.97 -2.05
N LEU A 46 12.02 11.49 -0.83
CA LEU A 46 12.89 12.51 -0.24
C LEU A 46 14.33 12.00 -0.03
N ALA A 47 14.49 10.79 0.52
CA ALA A 47 15.80 10.17 0.70
C ALA A 47 16.53 9.97 -0.64
N THR A 48 15.80 9.63 -1.70
CA THR A 48 16.34 9.49 -3.06
C THR A 48 16.77 10.85 -3.61
N TRP A 49 16.02 11.91 -3.34
CA TRP A 49 16.33 13.27 -3.80
C TRP A 49 17.55 13.87 -3.09
N VAL A 50 17.71 13.62 -1.78
CA VAL A 50 18.86 14.07 -0.97
C VAL A 50 20.11 13.19 -1.19
N GLY A 51 19.98 12.05 -1.87
CA GLY A 51 21.09 11.12 -2.15
C GLY A 51 21.41 10.13 -1.03
N ILE A 52 20.53 9.95 -0.05
CA ILE A 52 20.68 8.99 1.05
C ILE A 52 20.06 7.64 0.64
N TYR A 53 20.73 6.95 -0.30
CA TYR A 53 20.22 5.70 -0.89
C TYR A 53 19.87 4.60 0.13
N PRO A 54 20.63 4.36 1.22
CA PRO A 54 20.26 3.34 2.21
C PRO A 54 18.89 3.59 2.86
N LEU A 55 18.56 4.85 3.11
CA LEU A 55 17.27 5.23 3.70
C LEU A 55 16.12 5.07 2.68
N ALA A 56 16.38 5.38 1.40
CA ALA A 56 15.42 5.13 0.33
C ALA A 56 15.10 3.63 0.19
N VAL A 57 16.12 2.77 0.22
CA VAL A 57 15.96 1.31 0.18
C VAL A 57 15.16 0.83 1.39
N ALA A 58 15.49 1.28 2.60
CA ALA A 58 14.73 0.93 3.81
C ALA A 58 13.25 1.33 3.69
N GLY A 59 12.96 2.51 3.15
CA GLY A 59 11.60 2.98 2.89
C GLY A 59 10.84 2.09 1.89
N PHE A 60 11.48 1.71 0.79
CA PHE A 60 10.89 0.79 -0.20
C PHE A 60 10.66 -0.61 0.36
N VAL A 61 11.59 -1.14 1.15
CA VAL A 61 11.41 -2.42 1.84
C VAL A 61 10.22 -2.35 2.79
N GLY A 62 10.10 -1.29 3.59
CA GLY A 62 8.95 -1.07 4.46
C GLY A 62 7.64 -1.01 3.67
N LEU A 63 7.62 -0.29 2.54
CA LEU A 63 6.46 -0.19 1.66
C LEU A 63 6.08 -1.56 1.07
N TYR A 64 7.06 -2.35 0.67
CA TYR A 64 6.85 -3.72 0.18
C TYR A 64 6.21 -4.61 1.24
N LEU A 65 6.72 -4.62 2.47
CA LEU A 65 6.15 -5.38 3.58
C LEU A 65 4.71 -4.95 3.88
N LEU A 66 4.45 -3.64 3.89
CA LEU A 66 3.11 -3.10 4.12
C LEU A 66 2.13 -3.49 3.00
N GLN A 67 2.60 -3.49 1.74
CA GLN A 67 1.79 -3.91 0.60
C GLN A 67 1.42 -5.40 0.68
N ASN A 68 2.30 -6.25 1.20
CA ASN A 68 2.01 -7.66 1.45
C ASN A 68 0.93 -7.82 2.53
N LEU A 69 0.98 -7.03 3.61
CA LEU A 69 -0.04 -7.04 4.66
C LEU A 69 -1.39 -6.47 4.20
N ARG A 70 -1.41 -5.55 3.23
CA ARG A 70 -2.65 -4.93 2.76
C ARG A 70 -3.59 -5.94 2.10
N ARG A 71 -3.07 -6.93 1.36
CA ARG A 71 -3.92 -7.94 0.69
C ARG A 71 -4.86 -8.66 1.65
N PRO A 72 -4.39 -9.31 2.73
CA PRO A 72 -5.29 -9.99 3.67
C PRO A 72 -6.25 -9.03 4.36
N LEU A 73 -5.82 -7.81 4.70
CA LEU A 73 -6.71 -6.79 5.28
C LEU A 73 -7.86 -6.39 4.35
N MET A 74 -7.58 -6.20 3.05
CA MET A 74 -8.60 -5.86 2.06
C MET A 74 -9.59 -7.02 1.85
N VAL A 75 -9.08 -8.25 1.74
CA VAL A 75 -9.94 -9.44 1.59
C VAL A 75 -10.85 -9.63 2.83
N GLY A 76 -10.30 -9.43 4.04
CA GLY A 76 -11.06 -9.50 5.29
C GLY A 76 -12.05 -8.35 5.47
N TYR A 77 -11.79 -7.18 4.90
CA TYR A 77 -12.77 -6.09 4.84
C TYR A 77 -13.88 -6.40 3.82
N LEU A 78 -13.50 -6.87 2.64
CA LEU A 78 -14.43 -7.12 1.55
C LEU A 78 -15.40 -8.27 1.86
N SER A 79 -14.97 -9.27 2.63
CA SER A 79 -15.84 -10.36 3.09
C SER A 79 -16.94 -9.92 4.06
N LEU A 80 -16.79 -8.77 4.73
CA LEU A 80 -17.81 -8.19 5.61
C LEU A 80 -18.86 -7.38 4.84
N VAL A 81 -18.48 -6.84 3.68
CA VAL A 81 -19.32 -5.91 2.90
C VAL A 81 -19.99 -6.62 1.71
N ILE A 82 -19.31 -7.59 1.09
CA ILE A 82 -19.79 -8.31 -0.08
C ILE A 82 -20.39 -9.66 0.35
N PRO A 83 -21.60 -10.02 -0.14
CA PRO A 83 -22.17 -11.35 0.09
C PRO A 83 -21.21 -12.47 -0.36
N HIS A 84 -21.10 -13.53 0.44
CA HIS A 84 -20.14 -14.61 0.19
C HIS A 84 -20.22 -15.21 -1.22
N GLN A 85 -21.44 -15.35 -1.77
CA GLN A 85 -21.70 -15.87 -3.12
C GLN A 85 -21.11 -14.99 -4.24
N LEU A 86 -20.89 -13.70 -3.98
CA LEU A 86 -20.36 -12.72 -4.93
C LEU A 86 -18.91 -12.36 -4.67
N MET A 87 -18.26 -12.94 -3.66
CA MET A 87 -16.91 -12.56 -3.22
C MET A 87 -15.87 -12.73 -4.33
N ALA A 88 -15.96 -13.80 -5.12
CA ALA A 88 -15.07 -14.04 -6.26
C ALA A 88 -15.18 -12.93 -7.33
N THR A 89 -16.42 -12.55 -7.65
CA THR A 89 -16.70 -11.45 -8.59
C THR A 89 -16.22 -10.11 -8.02
N GLY A 90 -16.48 -9.86 -6.73
CA GLY A 90 -16.02 -8.66 -6.04
C GLY A 90 -14.50 -8.49 -6.07
N LEU A 91 -13.76 -9.57 -5.79
CA LEU A 91 -12.30 -9.57 -5.84
C LEU A 91 -11.75 -9.41 -7.26
N SER A 92 -12.44 -9.96 -8.26
CA SER A 92 -12.09 -9.76 -9.68
C SER A 92 -12.24 -8.30 -10.09
N VAL A 93 -13.35 -7.66 -9.73
CA VAL A 93 -13.59 -6.23 -9.99
C VAL A 93 -12.56 -5.37 -9.26
N GLU A 94 -12.22 -5.69 -8.01
CA GLU A 94 -11.15 -4.99 -7.28
C GLU A 94 -9.81 -5.05 -8.04
N ALA A 95 -9.40 -6.24 -8.49
CA ALA A 95 -8.16 -6.42 -9.23
C ALA A 95 -8.16 -5.66 -10.58
N GLN A 96 -9.29 -5.67 -11.29
CA GLN A 96 -9.45 -4.93 -12.54
C GLN A 96 -9.39 -3.43 -12.34
N LEU A 97 -10.12 -2.90 -11.35
CA LEU A 97 -10.08 -1.47 -11.01
C LEU A 97 -8.67 -1.04 -10.62
N LYS A 98 -7.98 -1.82 -9.78
CA LYS A 98 -6.59 -1.55 -9.41
C LYS A 98 -5.69 -1.49 -10.63
N THR A 99 -5.83 -2.44 -11.56
CA THR A 99 -5.03 -2.50 -12.78
C THR A 99 -5.34 -1.34 -13.72
N GLY A 100 -6.61 -1.00 -13.90
CA GLY A 100 -7.04 0.13 -14.72
C GLY A 100 -6.52 1.46 -14.18
N VAL A 101 -6.61 1.68 -12.86
CA VAL A 101 -6.04 2.88 -12.21
C VAL A 101 -4.53 2.92 -12.40
N LEU A 102 -3.83 1.79 -12.23
CA LEU A 102 -2.38 1.71 -12.44
C LEU A 102 -1.99 2.01 -13.89
N ALA A 103 -2.73 1.47 -14.86
CA ALA A 103 -2.47 1.66 -16.28
C ALA A 103 -2.59 3.14 -16.70
N LEU A 104 -3.51 3.89 -16.08
CA LEU A 104 -3.66 5.33 -16.30
C LEU A 104 -2.62 6.16 -15.53
N ALA A 105 -2.33 5.79 -14.29
CA ALA A 105 -1.42 6.54 -13.43
C ALA A 105 0.07 6.34 -13.79
N ALA A 106 0.45 5.16 -14.28
CA ALA A 106 1.85 4.83 -14.56
C ALA A 106 2.49 5.72 -15.65
N PRO A 107 1.85 6.01 -16.79
CA PRO A 107 2.38 6.96 -17.77
C PRO A 107 2.59 8.37 -17.20
N ALA A 108 1.64 8.86 -16.40
CA ALA A 108 1.75 10.17 -15.76
C ALA A 108 2.93 10.24 -14.78
N LEU A 109 3.13 9.17 -14.00
CA LEU A 109 4.28 9.05 -13.11
C LEU A 109 5.61 8.92 -13.85
N GLY A 110 5.64 8.13 -14.93
CA GLY A 110 6.80 7.98 -15.80
C GLY A 110 7.22 9.32 -16.39
N TYR A 111 6.27 10.09 -16.93
CA TYR A 111 6.52 11.43 -17.44
C TYR A 111 7.11 12.38 -16.38
N LEU A 112 6.60 12.35 -15.14
CA LEU A 112 7.16 13.13 -14.05
C LEU A 112 8.59 12.70 -13.68
N ALA A 113 8.83 11.40 -13.66
CA ALA A 113 10.13 10.82 -13.35
C ALA A 113 11.17 11.17 -14.42
N ASP A 114 10.79 11.15 -15.70
CA ASP A 114 11.68 11.52 -16.81
C ASP A 114 12.08 13.01 -16.77
N ARG A 115 11.17 13.87 -16.28
CA ARG A 115 11.40 15.33 -16.29
C ARG A 115 12.10 15.85 -15.03
N TRP A 116 11.78 15.30 -13.86
CA TRP A 116 12.26 15.80 -12.56
C TRP A 116 13.03 14.75 -11.74
N GLY A 117 13.17 13.54 -12.27
CA GLY A 117 13.78 12.43 -11.56
C GLY A 117 12.80 11.68 -10.66
N VAL A 118 13.26 10.53 -10.18
CA VAL A 118 12.44 9.57 -9.43
C VAL A 118 12.00 10.12 -8.07
N GLY A 119 12.86 10.86 -7.36
CA GLY A 119 12.54 11.41 -6.03
C GLY A 119 11.31 12.32 -6.03
N PRO A 120 11.30 13.42 -6.83
CA PRO A 120 10.14 14.29 -6.96
C PRO A 120 8.88 13.58 -7.48
N ALA A 121 9.01 12.63 -8.41
CA ALA A 121 7.89 11.84 -8.89
C ALA A 121 7.22 11.00 -7.77
N LEU A 122 8.00 10.41 -6.87
CA LEU A 122 7.48 9.66 -5.73
C LEU A 122 6.87 10.57 -4.66
N MET A 123 7.49 11.73 -4.40
CA MET A 123 6.99 12.71 -3.44
C MET A 123 5.66 13.32 -3.89
N THR A 124 5.52 13.64 -5.18
CA THR A 124 4.27 14.15 -5.75
C THR A 124 3.16 13.10 -5.67
N LEU A 125 3.46 11.83 -5.97
CA LEU A 125 2.51 10.73 -5.78
C LEU A 125 2.06 10.58 -4.33
N ALA A 126 3.01 10.66 -3.39
CA ALA A 126 2.71 10.62 -1.96
C ALA A 126 1.83 11.80 -1.52
N ALA A 127 2.13 13.01 -2.01
CA ALA A 127 1.36 14.22 -1.72
C ALA A 127 -0.07 14.15 -2.27
N VAL A 128 -0.24 13.75 -3.54
CA VAL A 128 -1.57 13.54 -4.14
C VAL A 128 -2.33 12.47 -3.37
N GLY A 129 -1.68 11.34 -3.05
CA GLY A 129 -2.29 10.28 -2.25
C GLY A 129 -2.75 10.78 -0.88
N LEU A 130 -1.92 11.56 -0.18
CA LEU A 130 -2.25 12.15 1.12
C LEU A 130 -3.42 13.14 1.02
N ALA A 131 -3.45 13.97 -0.01
CA ALA A 131 -4.55 14.91 -0.26
C ALA A 131 -5.87 14.18 -0.53
N LEU A 132 -5.82 13.01 -1.18
CA LEU A 132 -6.99 12.17 -1.42
C LEU A 132 -7.42 11.34 -0.20
N THR A 133 -6.56 11.17 0.82
CA THR A 133 -6.92 10.40 2.02
C THR A 133 -8.22 10.84 2.70
N PRO A 134 -8.53 12.14 2.92
CA PRO A 134 -9.80 12.53 3.53
C PRO A 134 -11.03 12.04 2.74
N TRP A 135 -10.91 11.89 1.41
CA TRP A 135 -11.99 11.43 0.53
C TRP A 135 -12.05 9.90 0.41
N LEU A 136 -10.89 9.24 0.51
CA LEU A 136 -10.74 7.79 0.42
C LEU A 136 -10.89 7.07 1.77
N ARG A 137 -11.04 7.81 2.88
CA ARG A 137 -11.28 7.23 4.20
C ARG A 137 -12.52 6.36 4.14
N ALA A 138 -12.34 5.05 4.30
CA ALA A 138 -13.45 4.14 4.49
C ALA A 138 -14.20 4.58 5.75
N LYS A 139 -15.43 5.03 5.58
CA LYS A 139 -16.29 5.54 6.64
C LYS A 139 -16.75 4.33 7.45
N GLY A 140 -16.13 4.12 8.61
CA GLY A 140 -16.63 3.14 9.56
C GLY A 140 -18.03 3.55 10.00
N GLU A 141 -19.01 2.66 9.83
CA GLU A 141 -20.32 2.79 10.46
C GLU A 141 -20.12 3.00 11.97
N ARG A 142 -20.82 3.99 12.50
CA ARG A 142 -21.03 4.11 13.94
C ARG A 142 -22.16 3.17 14.33
#